data_AF-A0AAU9V7F1-F1
#
_entry.id   AF-A0AAU9V7F1-F1
#
_cell.length_a   1.000
_cell.length_b   1.000
_cell.length_c   1.000
_cell.angle_alpha   90.00
_cell.angle_beta   90.00
_cell.angle_gamma   90.00
#
_symmetry.space_group_name_H-M   'P 1'
#
loop_
_entity.id
_entity.type
_entity.pdbx_description
1 polymer ?
#
loop_
_entity_poly.entity_id
_entity_poly.type
_entity_poly.pdbx_seq_one_letter_code
_entity_poly.pdbx_strand_id
1 'polypeptide(L)'
;MDKCFTVCGCDDLEGVTKSDLDRYTDKIENVLNNEKGRRLFRNFMFSSNMRSGRRVLDLWENIERLLTIKDADSSSFRNYLRDYDQLTDAAERVEELDFAIMERLVLARDSENKEQMEEVLRALKVEVTKALKREYNAFRIHFTPTKNN
;
A
#
# COMPACT_ATOMS: atom_id res chain seq x y z
N MET A 1 12.04 18.12 31.62
CA MET A 1 11.59 19.13 30.64
C MET A 1 11.32 18.41 29.34
N ASP A 2 10.12 17.86 29.25
CA ASP A 2 9.64 17.13 28.09
C ASP A 2 9.32 18.12 26.97
N LYS A 3 10.12 18.09 25.91
CA LYS A 3 9.84 18.87 24.70
C LYS A 3 8.68 18.19 23.98
N CYS A 4 7.49 18.66 24.31
CA CYS A 4 6.26 18.40 23.58
C CYS A 4 6.45 18.92 22.15
N PHE A 5 6.56 18.01 21.18
CA PHE A 5 6.57 18.36 19.76
C PHE A 5 5.17 18.82 19.38
N THR A 6 4.99 20.14 19.37
CA THR A 6 3.79 20.78 18.82
C THR A 6 3.90 20.75 17.29
N VAL A 7 3.64 19.58 16.70
CA VAL A 7 3.33 19.45 15.27
C VAL A 7 1.81 19.58 15.17
N CYS A 8 1.37 20.58 14.40
CA CYS A 8 -0.04 20.87 14.16
C CYS A 8 -0.69 19.66 13.47
N GLY A 9 -1.44 18.86 14.23
CA GLY A 9 -2.08 17.60 13.79
C GLY A 9 -2.09 16.52 14.87
N CYS A 10 -2.54 16.85 16.09
CA CYS A 10 -2.44 15.95 17.25
C CYS A 10 -3.32 14.68 17.18
N ASP A 11 -4.24 14.60 16.20
CA ASP A 11 -5.10 13.42 16.02
C ASP A 11 -4.44 12.33 15.15
N ASP A 12 -3.41 12.66 14.36
CA ASP A 12 -2.80 11.70 13.41
C ASP A 12 -1.89 10.66 14.09
N LEU A 13 -1.42 10.95 15.30
CA LEU A 13 -0.53 10.08 16.10
C LEU A 13 -1.24 9.39 17.26
N GLU A 14 -2.57 9.48 17.35
CA GLU A 14 -3.32 8.88 18.44
C GLU A 14 -3.04 7.36 18.52
N GLY A 15 -2.47 6.91 19.64
CA GLY A 15 -2.10 5.51 19.83
C GLY A 15 -0.88 5.00 19.04
N VAL A 16 -0.07 5.91 18.46
CA VAL A 16 1.24 5.60 17.84
C VAL A 16 2.35 6.01 18.80
N THR A 17 3.15 5.04 19.24
CA THR A 17 4.29 5.31 20.13
C THR A 17 5.51 5.79 19.35
N LYS A 18 6.49 6.40 20.04
CA LYS A 18 7.79 6.71 19.44
C LYS A 18 8.48 5.45 18.86
N SER A 19 8.39 4.32 19.56
CA SER A 19 8.94 3.06 19.06
C SER A 19 8.23 2.57 17.79
N ASP A 20 6.93 2.83 17.66
CA ASP A 20 6.20 2.52 16.43
C ASP A 20 6.68 3.41 15.28
N LEU A 21 6.90 4.71 15.52
CA LEU A 21 7.46 5.61 14.52
C LEU A 21 8.87 5.20 14.08
N ASP A 22 9.74 4.85 15.03
CA ASP A 22 11.09 4.37 14.71
C ASP A 22 11.03 3.10 13.85
N ARG A 23 10.10 2.17 14.13
CA ARG A 23 9.88 0.97 13.31
C ARG A 23 9.33 1.31 11.93
N TYR A 24 8.31 2.17 11.86
CA TYR A 24 7.67 2.58 10.61
C TYR A 24 8.60 3.39 9.70
N THR A 25 9.58 4.10 10.25
CA THR A 25 10.53 4.90 9.47
C THR A 25 11.78 4.14 9.04
N ASP A 26 11.99 2.91 9.54
CA ASP A 26 13.11 2.04 9.13
C ASP A 26 12.93 1.53 7.69
N LYS A 27 11.82 0.84 7.41
CA LYS A 27 11.53 0.22 6.10
C LYS A 27 10.06 0.33 5.72
N ILE A 28 9.78 0.46 4.43
CA ILE A 28 8.41 0.62 3.90
C ILE A 28 7.53 -0.59 4.26
N GLU A 29 8.10 -1.79 4.30
CA GLU A 29 7.39 -3.01 4.67
C GLU A 29 6.84 -2.95 6.10
N ASN A 30 7.52 -2.25 7.02
CA ASN A 30 7.06 -2.10 8.40
C ASN A 30 5.79 -1.24 8.48
N VAL A 31 5.63 -0.29 7.55
CA VAL A 31 4.42 0.52 7.40
C VAL A 31 3.33 -0.31 6.73
N LEU A 32 3.65 -0.92 5.58
CA LEU A 32 2.65 -1.58 4.74
C LEU A 32 2.08 -2.85 5.40
N ASN A 33 2.87 -3.60 6.15
CA ASN A 33 2.40 -4.82 6.83
C ASN A 33 1.69 -4.55 8.16
N ASN A 34 1.52 -3.29 8.57
CA ASN A 34 0.86 -2.93 9.82
C ASN A 34 -0.33 -1.98 9.55
N GLU A 35 -1.53 -2.32 10.02
CA GLU A 35 -2.72 -1.50 9.79
C GLU A 35 -2.58 -0.07 10.35
N LYS A 36 -2.03 0.08 11.57
CA LYS A 36 -1.77 1.40 12.15
C LYS A 36 -0.72 2.15 11.34
N GLY A 37 0.31 1.46 10.86
CA GLY A 37 1.32 2.01 9.96
C GLY A 37 0.71 2.56 8.67
N ARG A 38 -0.11 1.75 7.98
CA ARG A 38 -0.82 2.18 6.76
C ARG A 38 -1.75 3.36 7.01
N ARG A 39 -2.48 3.37 8.12
CA ARG A 39 -3.37 4.50 8.49
C ARG A 39 -2.58 5.79 8.66
N LEU A 40 -1.48 5.74 9.42
CA LEU A 40 -0.61 6.90 9.62
C LEU A 40 0.00 7.38 8.29
N PHE A 41 0.45 6.45 7.45
CA PHE A 41 1.02 6.78 6.13
C PHE A 41 -0.01 7.40 5.18
N ARG A 42 -1.24 6.87 5.19
CA ARG A 42 -2.39 7.44 4.46
C ARG A 42 -2.72 8.85 4.94
N ASN A 43 -2.75 9.09 6.25
CA ASN A 43 -3.00 10.42 6.81
C ASN A 43 -1.90 11.42 6.42
N PHE A 44 -0.64 11.01 6.49
CA PHE A 44 0.49 11.81 6.00
C PHE A 44 0.34 12.17 4.51
N MET A 45 0.01 11.20 3.65
CA MET A 45 -0.24 11.46 2.23
C MET A 45 -1.49 12.33 2.01
N PHE A 46 -2.45 12.30 2.93
CA PHE A 46 -3.61 13.17 2.92
C PHE A 46 -3.21 14.63 3.19
N SER A 47 -2.56 14.89 4.33
CA SER A 47 -2.11 16.22 4.74
C SER A 47 -1.06 16.82 3.78
N SER A 48 -0.26 15.97 3.15
CA SER A 48 0.75 16.39 2.15
C SER A 48 0.21 16.49 0.71
N ASN A 49 -1.11 16.32 0.50
CA ASN A 49 -1.78 16.35 -0.81
C ASN A 49 -1.18 15.39 -1.86
N MET A 50 -0.65 14.23 -1.43
CA MET A 50 -0.05 13.20 -2.29
C MET A 50 -1.13 12.28 -2.87
N ARG A 51 -1.98 12.82 -3.76
CA ARG A 51 -3.13 12.08 -4.31
C ARG A 51 -2.74 10.80 -5.05
N SER A 52 -1.64 10.82 -5.80
CA SER A 52 -1.18 9.64 -6.54
C SER A 52 -0.81 8.50 -5.60
N GLY A 53 0.09 8.75 -4.62
CA GLY A 53 0.48 7.76 -3.63
C GLY A 53 -0.68 7.15 -2.84
N ARG A 54 -1.75 7.91 -2.58
CA ARG A 54 -2.97 7.33 -1.96
C ARG A 54 -3.64 6.29 -2.84
N ARG A 55 -3.75 6.53 -4.16
CA ARG A 55 -4.30 5.54 -5.10
C ARG A 55 -3.42 4.30 -5.19
N VAL A 56 -2.10 4.49 -5.17
CA VAL A 56 -1.13 3.39 -5.16
C VAL A 56 -1.27 2.57 -3.87
N LEU A 57 -1.49 3.21 -2.72
CA LEU A 57 -1.74 2.52 -1.45
C LEU A 57 -3.09 1.77 -1.46
N ASP A 58 -4.15 2.37 -2.01
CA ASP A 58 -5.45 1.70 -2.19
C ASP A 58 -5.29 0.41 -3.03
N LEU A 59 -4.52 0.50 -4.13
CA LEU A 59 -4.20 -0.66 -4.96
C LEU A 59 -3.43 -1.72 -4.17
N TRP A 60 -2.41 -1.31 -3.39
CA TRP A 60 -1.64 -2.23 -2.55
C TRP A 60 -2.53 -2.99 -1.56
N GLU A 61 -3.47 -2.30 -0.90
CA GLU A 61 -4.41 -2.91 0.05
C GLU A 61 -5.38 -3.87 -0.64
N ASN A 62 -5.83 -3.54 -1.86
CA ASN A 62 -6.67 -4.44 -2.66
C ASN A 62 -5.93 -5.73 -3.06
N ILE A 63 -4.64 -5.62 -3.41
CA ILE A 63 -3.78 -6.79 -3.70
C ILE A 63 -3.70 -7.68 -2.46
N GLU A 64 -3.42 -7.13 -1.29
CA GLU A 64 -3.34 -7.91 -0.04
C GLU A 64 -4.65 -8.58 0.32
N ARG A 65 -5.76 -7.88 0.13
CA ARG A 65 -7.08 -8.44 0.37
C ARG A 65 -7.30 -9.66 -0.51
N LEU A 66 -7.01 -9.58 -1.81
CA LEU A 66 -7.18 -10.70 -2.73
C LEU A 66 -6.25 -11.88 -2.42
N LEU A 67 -4.99 -11.62 -2.11
CA LEU A 67 -4.01 -12.66 -1.73
C LEU A 67 -4.34 -13.39 -0.42
N THR A 68 -5.23 -12.82 0.41
CA THR A 68 -5.63 -13.42 1.70
C THR A 68 -6.98 -14.12 1.68
N ILE A 69 -7.72 -14.07 0.56
CA ILE A 69 -8.99 -14.78 0.40
C ILE A 69 -8.74 -16.29 0.38
N LYS A 70 -9.23 -16.97 1.41
CA LYS A 70 -9.24 -18.44 1.48
C LYS A 70 -10.39 -18.99 0.64
N ASP A 71 -10.13 -20.08 -0.10
CA ASP A 71 -11.16 -20.78 -0.86
C ASP A 71 -12.06 -21.56 0.08
N ALA A 72 -13.23 -21.00 0.39
CA ALA A 72 -14.25 -21.70 1.15
C ALA A 72 -15.28 -22.41 0.25
N ASP A 73 -15.59 -21.87 -0.95
CA ASP A 73 -16.65 -22.39 -1.84
C ASP A 73 -16.54 -21.90 -3.31
N SER A 74 -17.28 -22.51 -4.25
CA SER A 74 -17.29 -22.13 -5.68
C SER A 74 -17.88 -20.74 -5.96
N SER A 75 -18.83 -20.26 -5.15
CA SER A 75 -19.30 -18.87 -5.17
C SER A 75 -18.20 -17.88 -4.78
N SER A 76 -17.18 -18.33 -4.05
CA SER A 76 -16.00 -17.55 -3.71
C SER A 76 -15.17 -17.20 -4.95
N PHE A 77 -15.08 -18.12 -5.93
CA PHE A 77 -14.23 -17.89 -7.09
C PHE A 77 -14.79 -16.85 -8.06
N ARG A 78 -16.11 -16.85 -8.33
CA ARG A 78 -16.71 -15.77 -9.15
C ARG A 78 -16.55 -14.40 -8.52
N ASN A 79 -16.67 -14.31 -7.19
CA ASN A 79 -16.43 -13.07 -6.47
C ASN A 79 -14.95 -12.67 -6.55
N TYR A 80 -14.02 -13.63 -6.44
CA TYR A 80 -12.60 -13.40 -6.63
C TYR A 80 -12.29 -12.83 -8.03
N LEU A 81 -12.86 -13.41 -9.09
CA LEU A 81 -12.70 -12.92 -10.46
C LEU A 81 -13.20 -11.48 -10.62
N ARG A 82 -14.38 -11.17 -10.08
CA ARG A 82 -14.92 -9.79 -10.12
C ARG A 82 -14.03 -8.81 -9.36
N ASP A 83 -13.53 -9.20 -8.19
CA ASP A 83 -12.65 -8.37 -7.39
C ASP A 83 -11.28 -8.18 -8.08
N TYR A 84 -10.82 -9.20 -8.80
CA TYR A 84 -9.62 -9.11 -9.65
C TYR A 84 -9.82 -8.13 -10.81
N ASP A 85 -10.97 -8.19 -11.50
CA ASP A 85 -11.31 -7.26 -12.58
C ASP A 85 -11.29 -5.80 -12.07
N GLN A 86 -11.90 -5.55 -10.91
CA GLN A 86 -11.86 -4.23 -10.26
C GLN A 86 -10.44 -3.78 -9.90
N LEU A 87 -9.57 -4.71 -9.52
CA LEU A 87 -8.17 -4.44 -9.23
C LEU A 87 -7.40 -4.08 -10.51
N THR A 88 -7.62 -4.80 -11.60
CA THR A 88 -7.03 -4.49 -12.91
C THR A 88 -7.44 -3.08 -13.37
N ASP A 89 -8.73 -2.73 -13.27
CA ASP A 89 -9.21 -1.36 -13.56
C ASP A 89 -8.56 -0.29 -12.68
N ALA A 90 -8.24 -0.62 -11.43
CA ALA A 90 -7.55 0.29 -10.52
C ALA A 90 -6.06 0.42 -10.88
N ALA A 91 -5.41 -0.67 -11.30
CA ALA A 91 -4.02 -0.69 -11.74
C ALA A 91 -3.80 0.14 -13.00
N GLU A 92 -4.73 0.13 -13.96
CA GLU A 92 -4.66 0.98 -15.17
C GLU A 92 -4.57 2.49 -14.87
N ARG A 93 -5.02 2.92 -13.68
CA ARG A 93 -5.02 4.33 -13.26
C ARG A 93 -3.75 4.73 -12.51
N VAL A 94 -2.78 3.82 -12.38
CA VAL A 94 -1.48 4.06 -11.74
C VAL A 94 -0.42 4.21 -12.83
N GLU A 95 0.04 5.44 -13.03
CA GLU A 95 0.98 5.80 -14.11
C GLU A 95 2.35 5.13 -13.94
N GLU A 96 2.71 4.76 -12.71
CA GLU A 96 3.98 4.13 -12.37
C GLU A 96 4.05 2.65 -12.75
N LEU A 97 2.95 2.00 -13.13
CA LEU A 97 2.93 0.60 -13.55
C LEU A 97 3.27 0.47 -15.04
N ASP A 98 4.18 -0.46 -15.35
CA ASP A 98 4.57 -0.70 -16.73
C ASP A 98 3.52 -1.49 -17.52
N PHE A 99 3.62 -1.44 -18.84
CA PHE A 99 2.71 -2.18 -19.72
C PHE A 99 2.83 -3.70 -19.54
N ALA A 100 4.02 -4.20 -19.19
CA ALA A 100 4.28 -5.64 -19.07
C ALA A 100 3.53 -6.25 -17.88
N ILE A 101 3.43 -5.56 -16.75
CA ILE A 101 2.64 -6.06 -15.61
C ILE A 101 1.14 -5.99 -15.89
N MET A 102 0.68 -4.98 -16.63
CA MET A 102 -0.72 -4.87 -17.04
C MET A 102 -1.12 -5.98 -18.00
N GLU A 103 -0.29 -6.29 -19.00
CA GLU A 103 -0.51 -7.42 -19.91
C GLU A 103 -0.59 -8.75 -19.14
N ARG A 104 0.28 -8.96 -18.15
CA ARG A 104 0.24 -10.16 -17.30
C ARG A 104 -1.05 -10.27 -16.47
N LEU A 105 -1.60 -9.16 -15.98
CA LEU A 105 -2.88 -9.17 -15.25
C LEU A 105 -4.02 -9.66 -16.16
N VAL A 106 -4.09 -9.16 -17.39
CA VAL A 106 -5.11 -9.56 -18.37
C VAL A 106 -4.96 -11.03 -18.74
N LEU A 107 -3.74 -11.47 -19.08
CA LEU A 107 -3.48 -12.87 -19.45
C LEU A 107 -3.78 -13.85 -18.30
N ALA A 108 -3.44 -13.50 -17.06
CA ALA A 108 -3.76 -14.32 -15.90
C ALA A 108 -5.26 -14.36 -15.60
N ARG A 109 -5.98 -13.26 -15.86
CA ARG A 109 -7.44 -13.23 -15.75
C ARG A 109 -8.12 -14.15 -16.76
N ASP A 110 -7.64 -14.17 -17.99
CA ASP A 110 -8.15 -15.00 -19.09
C ASP A 110 -7.93 -16.50 -18.85
N SER A 111 -6.89 -16.87 -18.09
CA SER A 111 -6.64 -18.27 -17.76
C SER A 111 -7.61 -18.82 -16.71
N GLU A 112 -8.31 -17.95 -15.99
CA GLU A 112 -9.15 -18.26 -14.83
C GLU A 112 -8.47 -19.21 -13.83
N ASN A 113 -7.14 -19.18 -13.77
CA ASN A 113 -6.35 -20.01 -12.89
C ASN A 113 -5.93 -19.16 -11.69
N LYS A 114 -6.53 -19.47 -10.52
CA LYS A 114 -6.29 -18.70 -9.29
C LYS A 114 -4.80 -18.63 -8.93
N GLU A 115 -4.06 -19.72 -9.07
CA GLU A 115 -2.64 -19.75 -8.71
C GLU A 115 -1.81 -18.81 -9.61
N GLN A 116 -2.09 -18.80 -10.92
CA GLN A 116 -1.45 -17.87 -11.86
C GLN A 116 -1.84 -16.42 -11.56
N MET A 117 -3.12 -16.18 -11.27
CA MET A 117 -3.62 -14.86 -10.87
C MET A 117 -2.90 -14.37 -9.60
N GLU A 118 -2.75 -15.22 -8.59
CA GLU A 118 -2.01 -14.90 -7.36
C GLU A 118 -0.52 -14.64 -7.61
N GLU A 119 0.12 -15.39 -8.52
CA GLU A 119 1.51 -15.15 -8.90
C GLU A 119 1.69 -13.75 -9.48
N VAL A 120 0.80 -13.35 -10.39
CA VAL A 120 0.82 -12.00 -10.97
C VAL A 120 0.51 -10.94 -9.91
N LEU A 121 -0.43 -11.18 -8.99
CA LEU A 121 -0.71 -10.27 -7.88
C LEU A 121 0.51 -10.07 -6.96
N ARG A 122 1.29 -11.12 -6.70
CA ARG A 122 2.55 -11.02 -5.92
C ARG A 122 3.59 -10.17 -6.66
N ALA A 123 3.71 -10.34 -7.97
CA ALA A 123 4.58 -9.50 -8.79
C ALA A 123 4.11 -8.03 -8.80
N LEU A 124 2.81 -7.80 -8.98
CA LEU A 124 2.22 -6.47 -8.93
C LEU A 124 2.43 -5.80 -7.56
N LYS A 125 2.28 -6.54 -6.46
CA LYS A 125 2.55 -6.04 -5.10
C LYS A 125 3.96 -5.45 -4.98
N VAL A 126 4.95 -6.10 -5.59
CA VAL A 126 6.35 -5.62 -5.60
C VAL A 126 6.46 -4.30 -6.36
N GLU A 127 5.85 -4.19 -7.55
CA GLU A 127 5.87 -2.95 -8.34
C GLU A 127 5.14 -1.80 -7.64
N VAL A 128 3.95 -2.05 -7.07
CA VAL A 128 3.18 -1.06 -6.31
C VAL A 128 3.95 -0.62 -5.05
N THR A 129 4.66 -1.54 -4.38
CA THR A 129 5.54 -1.19 -3.25
C THR A 129 6.70 -0.30 -3.70
N LYS A 130 7.27 -0.53 -4.88
CA LYS A 130 8.30 0.35 -5.46
C LYS A 130 7.73 1.74 -5.79
N ALA A 131 6.53 1.82 -6.34
CA ALA A 131 5.86 3.08 -6.66
C ALA A 131 5.64 3.95 -5.42
N LEU A 132 5.34 3.34 -4.25
CA LEU A 132 5.19 4.05 -2.98
C LEU A 132 6.50 4.56 -2.36
N LYS A 133 7.68 4.24 -2.92
CA LYS A 133 8.97 4.62 -2.32
C LYS A 133 9.15 6.13 -2.21
N ARG A 134 8.60 6.91 -3.14
CA ARG A 134 8.72 8.36 -3.12
C ARG A 134 7.99 8.95 -1.90
N GLU A 135 6.73 8.56 -1.72
CA GLU A 135 5.90 8.98 -0.60
C GLU A 135 6.47 8.45 0.72
N TYR A 136 6.97 7.22 0.73
CA TYR A 136 7.62 6.64 1.90
C TYR A 136 8.88 7.41 2.32
N ASN A 137 9.71 7.83 1.36
CA ASN A 137 10.89 8.64 1.68
C ASN A 137 10.48 10.00 2.28
N ALA A 138 9.44 10.64 1.76
CA ALA A 138 8.91 11.88 2.32
C ALA A 138 8.31 11.68 3.72
N PHE A 139 7.57 10.58 3.91
CA PHE A 139 7.05 10.15 5.21
C PHE A 139 8.18 9.95 6.22
N ARG A 140 9.24 9.24 5.82
CA ARG A 140 10.42 9.01 6.65
C ARG A 140 11.05 10.34 7.08
N ILE A 141 11.33 11.23 6.12
CA ILE A 141 11.91 12.55 6.41
C ILE A 141 11.02 13.37 7.36
N HIS A 142 9.70 13.30 7.20
CA HIS A 142 8.76 14.02 8.06
C HIS A 142 8.79 13.55 9.52
N PHE A 143 8.92 12.23 9.75
CA PHE A 143 8.87 11.64 11.09
C PHE A 143 10.25 11.33 11.70
N THR A 144 11.33 11.35 10.92
CA THR A 144 12.70 11.31 11.44
C THR A 144 13.22 12.74 11.57
N PRO A 145 13.49 13.24 12.78
CA PRO A 145 14.13 14.54 12.91
C PRO A 145 15.50 14.48 12.26
N THR A 146 15.75 15.32 11.26
CA THR A 146 17.11 15.59 10.80
C THR A 146 17.88 16.08 12.01
N LYS A 147 18.83 15.29 12.50
CA LYS A 147 19.89 15.82 13.37
C LYS A 147 20.70 16.76 12.49
N ASN A 148 20.32 18.03 12.45
CA ASN A 148 21.21 19.09 12.03
C ASN A 148 22.35 19.12 13.06
N ASN A 149 23.46 18.46 12.71
CA ASN A 149 24.77 18.76 13.26
C ASN A 149 25.47 19.72 12.30
#